data_AF-W4RQM9-F1
#
_entry.id   AF-W4RQM9-F1
#
_cell.length_a   1.000
_cell.length_b   1.000
_cell.length_c   1.000
_cell.angle_alpha   90.00
_cell.angle_beta   90.00
_cell.angle_gamma   90.00
#
_symmetry.space_group_name_H-M   'P 1'
#
loop_
_entity.id
_entity.type
_entity.pdbx_description
1 polymer ?
#
loop_
_entity_poly.entity_id
_entity_poly.type
_entity_poly.pdbx_seq_one_letter_code
_entity_poly.pdbx_strand_id
1 'polypeptide(L)' 'MRIVTINNTPFEVTEDENKIFYKDVSESKNKSHFSFIKNEEDNKEAGLGLKIFFSELFRD' A
#
# COMPACT_ATOMS: atom_id res chain seq x y z
N MET A 1 4.33 11.72 5.74
CA MET A 1 4.35 11.56 4.27
C MET A 1 5.74 11.09 3.87
N ARG A 2 5.84 9.95 3.17
CA ARG A 2 7.11 9.40 2.66
C ARG A 2 6.90 8.84 1.24
N ILE A 3 7.95 8.81 0.42
CA ILE A 3 7.91 8.16 -0.90
C ILE A 3 8.54 6.77 -0.79
N VAL A 4 7.86 5.75 -1.33
CA VAL A 4 8.33 4.36 -1.39
C VAL A 4 8.24 3.87 -2.83
N THR A 5 9.28 3.21 -3.32
CA THR A 5 9.27 2.62 -4.67
C THR A 5 8.84 1.16 -4.58
N ILE A 6 7.76 0.80 -5.26
CA ILE A 6 7.22 -0.56 -5.33
C ILE A 6 7.18 -0.96 -6.80
N ASN A 7 7.83 -2.06 -7.17
CA ASN A 7 7.92 -2.52 -8.57
C ASN A 7 8.39 -1.42 -9.54
N ASN A 8 9.39 -0.63 -9.13
CA ASN A 8 9.93 0.50 -9.91
C ASN A 8 8.96 1.68 -10.10
N THR A 9 7.82 1.67 -9.42
CA THR A 9 6.84 2.77 -9.41
C THR A 9 6.93 3.54 -8.08
N PRO A 10 7.12 4.87 -8.10
CA PRO A 10 7.12 5.68 -6.90
C PRO A 10 5.69 5.88 -6.37
N PHE A 11 5.48 5.51 -5.12
CA PHE A 11 4.25 5.74 -4.38
C PHE A 11 4.48 6.73 -3.24
N GLU A 12 3.62 7.72 -3.15
CA GLU A 12 3.44 8.53 -1.96
C GLU A 12 2.64 7.75 -0.93
N VAL A 13 3.25 7.57 0.24
CA VAL A 13 2.66 6.86 1.37
C VAL A 13 2.25 7.86 2.43
N THR A 14 0.95 7.87 2.72
CA THR A 14 0.34 8.66 3.79
C THR A 14 -0.29 7.72 4.78
N GLU A 15 -0.04 7.96 6.05
CA GLU A 15 -0.41 7.06 7.13
C GLU A 15 -1.19 7.84 8.19
N ASP A 16 -2.38 7.35 8.49
CA ASP A 16 -3.24 7.83 9.57
C ASP A 16 -3.29 6.79 10.70
N GLU A 17 -4.01 7.08 11.77
CA GLU A 17 -4.13 6.20 12.95
C GLU A 17 -4.62 4.78 12.58
N ASN A 18 -5.51 4.67 11.58
CA ASN A 18 -6.16 3.41 11.22
C ASN A 18 -5.79 2.86 9.84
N LYS A 19 -5.27 3.68 8.93
CA LYS A 19 -5.08 3.30 7.51
C LYS A 19 -3.76 3.80 6.95
N ILE A 20 -3.26 3.07 5.97
CA ILE A 20 -2.11 3.47 5.14
C ILE A 20 -2.61 3.62 3.71
N PHE A 21 -2.34 4.75 3.09
CA PHE A 21 -2.69 5.09 1.72
C PHE A 21 -1.43 5.11 0.86
N TYR A 22 -1.51 4.49 -0.32
CA TYR A 22 -0.48 4.49 -1.34
C TYR A 22 -1.04 5.15 -2.59
N LYS A 23 -0.33 6.18 -3.05
CA LYS A 23 -0.71 6.98 -4.21
C LYS A 23 0.42 7.00 -5.21
N ASP A 24 0.18 6.46 -6.40
CA ASP A 24 1.15 6.52 -7.50
C ASP A 24 1.42 7.98 -7.90
N VAL A 25 2.66 8.41 -7.76
CA VAL A 25 3.14 9.74 -8.12
C VAL A 25 3.97 9.74 -9.41
N SER A 26 4.03 8.62 -10.12
CA SER A 26 4.69 8.54 -11.41
C SER A 26 4.00 9.40 -12.47
N GLU A 27 4.73 9.63 -13.56
CA GLU A 27 4.19 10.28 -14.76
C GLU A 27 3.36 9.32 -15.64
N SER A 28 3.10 8.09 -15.16
CA SER A 28 2.25 7.14 -15.86
C SER A 28 0.83 7.69 -16.04
N LYS A 29 0.24 7.41 -17.21
CA LYS A 29 -1.18 7.70 -17.47
C LYS A 29 -2.12 6.84 -16.62
N ASN A 30 -1.68 5.64 -16.25
CA ASN A 30 -2.43 4.72 -15.42
C ASN A 30 -1.87 4.77 -14.01
N LYS A 31 -2.47 5.62 -13.15
CA LYS A 31 -2.06 5.79 -11.77
C LYS A 31 -2.82 4.85 -10.85
N SER A 32 -2.11 4.00 -10.12
CA SER A 32 -2.71 3.11 -9.13
C SER A 32 -2.78 3.78 -7.76
N HIS A 33 -3.92 3.63 -7.08
CA HIS A 33 -4.10 4.09 -5.71
C HIS A 33 -4.72 2.95 -4.91
N PHE A 34 -4.17 2.65 -3.74
CA PHE A 34 -4.71 1.62 -2.85
C PHE A 34 -4.46 2.00 -1.39
N SER A 35 -5.28 1.45 -0.50
CA SER A 35 -5.17 1.72 0.92
C SER A 35 -5.46 0.46 1.73
N PHE A 36 -4.85 0.35 2.89
CA PHE A 36 -5.04 -0.78 3.81
C PHE A 36 -5.38 -0.28 5.19
N ILE A 37 -6.20 -1.06 5.91
CA ILE A 37 -6.47 -0.85 7.32
C ILE A 37 -5.33 -1.51 8.10
N LYS A 38 -4.76 -0.81 9.09
CA LYS A 38 -3.68 -1.35 9.92
C LYS A 38 -4.17 -2.45 10.86
N ASN A 39 -5.42 -2.37 11.27
CA ASN A 39 -6.04 -3.39 12.11
C ASN A 39 -6.35 -4.64 11.28
N GLU A 40 -5.64 -5.73 11.58
CA GLU A 40 -5.80 -7.02 10.89
C GLU A 40 -7.23 -7.59 11.04
N GLU A 41 -7.90 -7.32 12.17
CA GLU A 41 -9.26 -7.80 12.44
C GLU A 41 -10.33 -7.13 11.57
N ASP A 42 -10.04 -5.94 11.04
CA ASP A 42 -10.93 -5.20 10.13
C ASP A 42 -10.66 -5.55 8.66
N ASN A 43 -9.56 -6.25 8.34
CA ASN A 43 -9.24 -6.72 6.99
C ASN A 43 -9.93 -8.06 6.63
N LYS A 44 -11.01 -8.43 7.32
CA LYS A 44 -11.70 -9.73 7.20
C LYS A 44 -12.13 -10.11 5.78
N GLU A 45 -12.36 -9.14 4.88
CA GLU A 45 -12.75 -9.41 3.48
C GLU A 45 -11.61 -9.26 2.48
N ALA A 46 -10.52 -8.59 2.83
CA ALA A 46 -9.40 -8.35 1.92
C ALA A 46 -8.34 -9.47 2.03
N GLY A 47 -8.85 -10.70 2.19
CA GLY A 47 -8.13 -11.92 2.46
C GLY A 47 -7.10 -12.28 1.39
N LEU A 48 -6.01 -12.91 1.83
CA LEU A 48 -4.87 -13.43 1.06
C LEU A 48 -4.08 -12.40 0.22
N GLY A 49 -4.74 -11.55 -0.58
CA GLY A 49 -4.09 -10.56 -1.44
C GLY A 49 -3.29 -9.52 -0.66
N LEU A 50 -3.84 -8.97 0.43
CA LEU A 50 -3.07 -8.10 1.32
C LEU A 50 -1.92 -8.83 2.00
N LYS A 51 -2.14 -10.07 2.43
CA LYS A 51 -1.13 -10.85 3.17
C LYS A 51 0.10 -11.15 2.29
N ILE A 52 -0.14 -11.45 1.01
CA ILE A 52 0.93 -11.60 0.00
C ILE A 52 1.65 -10.27 -0.20
N PHE A 53 0.90 -9.17 -0.38
CA PHE A 53 1.46 -7.83 -0.55
C PHE A 53 2.32 -7.39 0.65
N PHE A 54 1.88 -7.64 1.88
CA PHE A 54 2.68 -7.42 3.10
C PHE A 54 3.94 -8.29 3.13
N SER A 55 3.83 -9.56 2.74
CA SER A 55 5.00 -10.46 2.73
C SER A 55 6.05 -10.07 1.70
N GLU A 56 5.67 -9.42 0.61
CA GLU A 56 6.61 -9.00 -0.43
C GLU A 56 7.20 -7.60 -0.17
N LEU A 57 6.45 -6.69 0.44
CA LEU A 57 6.96 -5.35 0.75
C LEU A 57 7.86 -5.26 1.98
N PHE A 58 7.68 -6.16 2.95
CA PHE A 58 8.35 -6.10 4.25
C PHE A 58 9.27 -7.30 4.52
N ARG A 59 9.59 -8.10 3.50
CA ARG A 59 10.66 -9.09 3.62
C ARG A 59 12.01 -8.41 3.39
N ASP A 60 12.76 -8.28 4.48
CA ASP A 60 14.24 -8.25 4.47
C ASP A 60 14.82 -9.39 3.61
#